data_AF-A0A3P8C875-F1
#
_entry.id   AF-A0A3P8C875-F1
#
_cell.length_a   1.000
_cell.length_b   1.000
_cell.length_c   1.000
_cell.angle_alpha   90.00
_cell.angle_beta   90.00
_cell.angle_gamma   90.00
#
_symmetry.space_group_name_H-M   'P 1'
#
loop_
_entity.id
_entity.type
_entity.pdbx_description
1 polymer ?
#
loop_
_entity_poly.entity_id
_entity_poly.type
_entity_poly.pdbx_seq_one_letter_code
_entity_poly.pdbx_strand_id
1 'polypeptide(L)'
;MLMTCAIRDSAEVKIWRRIQHLRSLHRKSYIKIGVLGCMAKRLKDKLLMDDSCKTLKAGDLQSSSFDHDNYTAAADFVCGPDSYRDLPKLIEDAHSGLKGASVVLSLEETYADVTPVRRHFTTDESSDPIPAPTAFLSVMRGCDNMCTYCIVPFVRGRERSRPLDSILHEAQSLFNEVYSHMFLAL
;
A
#
# COMPACT_ATOMS: atom_id res chain seq x y z
N MET A 1 3.45 7.85 2.27
CA MET A 1 3.32 6.45 1.80
C MET A 1 1.95 6.25 1.19
N LEU A 2 1.83 5.44 0.13
CA LEU A 2 0.60 5.16 -0.59
C LEU A 2 0.29 3.65 -0.53
N MET A 3 -0.86 3.30 0.04
CA MET A 3 -1.38 1.93 -0.01
C MET A 3 -2.06 1.67 -1.35
N THR A 4 -1.70 0.57 -2.01
CA THR A 4 -2.09 0.31 -3.39
C THR A 4 -2.77 -1.05 -3.56
N CYS A 5 -3.53 -1.16 -4.64
CA CYS A 5 -4.15 -2.40 -5.08
C CYS A 5 -3.76 -2.67 -6.54
N ALA A 6 -3.54 -3.93 -6.89
CA ALA A 6 -3.25 -4.38 -8.26
C ALA A 6 -4.39 -5.19 -8.89
N ILE A 7 -5.53 -5.32 -8.19
CA ILE A 7 -6.65 -6.17 -8.63
C ILE A 7 -7.53 -5.44 -9.65
N ARG A 8 -7.61 -4.11 -9.58
CA ARG A 8 -8.46 -3.28 -10.45
C ARG A 8 -7.61 -2.26 -11.21
N ASP A 9 -7.70 -2.22 -12.53
CA ASP A 9 -6.89 -1.32 -13.37
C ASP A 9 -7.08 0.16 -13.00
N SER A 10 -8.32 0.58 -12.70
CA SER A 10 -8.59 1.95 -12.26
C SER A 10 -7.90 2.32 -10.94
N ALA A 11 -7.50 1.34 -10.12
CA ALA A 11 -6.76 1.60 -8.89
C ALA A 11 -5.32 2.02 -9.19
N GLU A 12 -4.67 1.36 -10.16
CA GLU A 12 -3.30 1.70 -10.58
C GLU A 12 -3.22 3.14 -11.10
N VAL A 13 -4.12 3.52 -12.01
CA VAL A 13 -4.16 4.88 -12.58
C VAL A 13 -4.29 5.96 -11.50
N LYS A 14 -5.09 5.71 -10.45
CA LYS A 14 -5.23 6.64 -9.32
C LYS A 14 -3.92 6.81 -8.55
N ILE A 15 -3.17 5.73 -8.35
CA ILE A 15 -1.88 5.78 -7.65
C ILE A 15 -0.86 6.57 -8.47
N TRP A 16 -0.76 6.31 -9.77
CA TRP A 16 0.16 7.03 -10.64
C TRP A 16 -0.10 8.55 -10.65
N ARG A 17 -1.36 8.96 -10.80
CA ARG A 17 -1.77 10.38 -10.71
C ARG A 17 -1.45 10.96 -9.34
N ARG A 18 -1.67 10.21 -8.26
CA ARG A 18 -1.39 10.68 -6.90
C ARG A 18 0.10 10.91 -6.68
N ILE A 19 0.96 10.00 -7.15
CA ILE A 19 2.42 10.17 -7.06
C ILE A 19 2.86 11.39 -7.88
N GLN A 20 2.37 11.58 -9.11
CA GLN A 20 2.69 12.76 -9.93
C GLN A 20 2.28 14.07 -9.22
N HIS A 21 1.09 14.09 -8.63
CA HIS A 21 0.62 15.23 -7.83
C HIS A 21 1.52 15.48 -6.60
N LEU A 22 1.93 14.43 -5.89
CA LEU A 22 2.84 14.59 -4.75
C LEU A 22 4.24 15.09 -5.18
N ARG A 23 4.73 14.64 -6.33
CA ARG A 23 6.00 15.13 -6.91
C ARG A 23 5.88 16.58 -7.40
N SER A 24 4.73 17.04 -7.88
CA SER A 24 4.56 18.45 -8.33
C SER A 24 4.55 19.45 -7.17
N LEU A 25 4.14 19.03 -5.97
CA LEU A 25 4.21 19.84 -4.74
C LEU A 25 5.65 20.06 -4.23
N HIS A 26 6.64 19.36 -4.79
CA HIS A 26 8.00 19.25 -4.27
C HIS A 26 8.91 20.48 -4.50
N ARG A 27 8.38 21.63 -4.96
CA ARG A 27 9.18 22.86 -5.08
C ARG A 27 9.58 23.47 -3.73
N LYS A 28 9.04 23.02 -2.59
CA LYS A 28 9.31 23.58 -1.24
C LYS A 28 9.53 22.57 -0.11
N SER A 29 9.31 21.27 -0.30
CA SER A 29 9.53 20.26 0.76
C SER A 29 9.96 18.93 0.16
N TYR A 30 11.03 18.36 0.70
CA TYR A 30 11.61 17.09 0.29
C TYR A 30 10.75 15.93 0.85
N ILE A 31 9.67 15.60 0.15
CA ILE A 31 8.71 14.56 0.57
C ILE A 31 9.15 13.21 0.03
N LYS A 32 9.29 12.22 0.94
CA LYS A 32 9.56 10.84 0.58
C LYS A 32 8.29 10.07 0.22
N ILE A 33 8.30 9.42 -0.93
CA ILE A 33 7.18 8.66 -1.48
C ILE A 33 7.50 7.16 -1.40
N GLY A 34 6.87 6.48 -0.45
CA GLY A 34 6.81 5.02 -0.41
C GLY A 34 5.53 4.48 -1.05
N VAL A 35 5.63 3.43 -1.86
CA VAL A 35 4.48 2.74 -2.48
C VAL A 35 4.35 1.33 -1.90
N LEU A 36 3.17 0.99 -1.40
CA LEU A 36 2.94 -0.20 -0.58
C LEU A 36 1.86 -1.10 -1.18
N GLY A 37 1.96 -2.41 -0.99
CA GLY A 37 0.91 -3.38 -1.32
C GLY A 37 1.07 -4.08 -2.66
N CYS A 38 -0.02 -4.58 -3.24
CA CYS A 38 0.04 -5.48 -4.40
C CYS A 38 0.62 -4.82 -5.66
N MET A 39 0.44 -3.50 -5.85
CA MET A 39 1.03 -2.79 -6.99
C MET A 39 2.54 -2.70 -6.84
N ALA A 40 3.05 -2.47 -5.62
CA ALA A 40 4.48 -2.47 -5.33
C ALA A 40 5.12 -3.82 -5.70
N LYS A 41 4.45 -4.94 -5.39
CA LYS A 41 4.90 -6.27 -5.78
C LYS A 41 5.00 -6.45 -7.30
N ARG A 42 3.97 -6.05 -8.03
CA ARG A 42 3.85 -6.29 -9.48
C ARG A 42 4.69 -5.32 -10.31
N LEU A 43 4.76 -4.05 -9.91
CA LEU A 43 5.33 -2.96 -10.70
C LEU A 43 6.61 -2.40 -10.10
N LYS A 44 7.31 -3.20 -9.27
CA LYS A 44 8.52 -2.77 -8.55
C LYS A 44 9.53 -2.04 -9.45
N ASP A 45 9.78 -2.58 -10.64
CA ASP A 45 10.82 -2.08 -11.55
C ASP A 45 10.39 -0.72 -12.11
N LYS A 46 9.14 -0.60 -12.57
CA LYS A 46 8.57 0.67 -13.04
C LYS A 46 8.50 1.74 -11.94
N LEU A 47 8.27 1.33 -10.70
CA LEU A 47 8.15 2.26 -9.56
C LEU A 47 9.50 2.79 -9.07
N LEU A 48 10.57 1.99 -9.21
CA LEU A 48 11.91 2.34 -8.74
C LEU A 48 12.87 2.80 -9.83
N MET A 49 12.54 2.57 -11.10
CA MET A 49 13.34 3.01 -12.26
C MET A 49 13.82 4.45 -12.08
N ASP A 50 15.12 4.65 -12.29
CA ASP A 50 15.80 5.92 -12.18
C ASP A 50 15.86 6.59 -13.54
N ASP A 51 15.31 7.80 -13.68
CA ASP A 51 15.40 8.57 -14.91
C ASP A 51 16.76 9.23 -15.05
N SER A 52 17.84 8.46 -15.03
CA SER A 52 19.16 8.97 -15.46
C SER A 52 19.17 9.45 -16.92
N CYS A 53 18.03 9.45 -17.64
CA CYS A 53 17.94 9.81 -19.05
C CYS A 53 16.92 10.92 -19.40
N LYS A 54 16.11 11.47 -18.47
CA LYS A 54 15.10 12.48 -18.87
C LYS A 54 15.07 13.71 -17.97
N THR A 55 16.00 14.63 -18.24
CA THR A 55 15.81 16.06 -18.02
C THR A 55 14.64 16.53 -18.91
N LEU A 56 13.40 16.25 -18.50
CA LEU A 56 12.24 16.86 -19.14
C LEU A 56 12.21 18.33 -18.73
N LYS A 57 12.68 19.18 -19.64
CA LYS A 57 12.45 20.61 -19.59
C LYS A 57 10.94 20.84 -19.57
N ALA A 58 10.51 21.85 -18.82
CA ALA A 58 9.11 22.22 -18.61
C ALA A 58 8.39 22.81 -19.86
N GLY A 59 8.71 22.32 -21.07
CA GLY A 59 8.28 22.90 -22.35
C GLY A 59 7.42 22.00 -23.25
N ASP A 60 7.41 20.68 -23.07
CA ASP A 60 6.81 19.78 -24.07
C ASP A 60 5.36 19.37 -23.72
N LEU A 61 4.54 20.32 -23.28
CA LEU A 61 3.11 20.11 -23.05
C LEU A 61 2.30 20.52 -24.28
N GLN A 62 2.59 19.92 -25.42
CA GLN A 62 1.77 20.07 -26.63
C GLN A 62 1.85 18.83 -27.52
N SER A 63 1.45 17.68 -27.00
CA SER A 63 0.97 16.60 -27.86
C SER A 63 -0.14 15.84 -27.15
N SER A 64 -1.34 16.07 -27.64
CA SER A 64 -2.56 15.30 -27.42
C SER A 64 -2.36 13.85 -27.85
N SER A 65 -1.83 13.02 -26.97
CA SER A 65 -1.86 11.55 -27.01
C SER A 65 -1.63 11.10 -25.57
N PHE A 66 -2.58 10.38 -24.99
CA PHE A 66 -2.58 10.00 -23.57
C PHE A 66 -1.64 8.79 -23.38
N ASP A 67 -0.35 8.98 -23.66
CA ASP A 67 0.64 7.91 -23.70
C ASP A 67 0.90 7.38 -22.29
N HIS A 68 0.54 6.12 -22.06
CA HIS A 68 0.69 5.42 -20.78
C HIS A 68 2.16 5.11 -20.40
N ASP A 69 3.14 5.54 -21.20
CA ASP A 69 4.51 5.02 -21.15
C ASP A 69 5.59 5.99 -20.65
N ASN A 70 5.24 7.23 -20.28
CA ASN A 70 6.19 8.19 -19.70
C ASN A 70 5.90 8.45 -18.22
N TYR A 71 6.27 7.50 -17.37
CA TYR A 71 6.22 7.68 -15.91
C TYR A 71 7.60 8.02 -15.36
N THR A 72 7.77 9.26 -14.87
CA THR A 72 9.01 9.75 -14.27
C THR A 72 9.20 9.17 -12.86
N ALA A 73 10.42 8.73 -12.49
CA ALA A 73 10.82 8.07 -11.23
C ALA A 73 9.85 8.27 -10.03
N ALA A 74 9.11 7.21 -9.69
CA ALA A 74 7.85 7.31 -8.93
C ALA A 74 8.02 7.33 -7.42
N ALA A 75 8.79 6.37 -6.90
CA ALA A 75 8.86 6.06 -5.50
C ALA A 75 10.32 6.04 -5.04
N ASP A 76 10.54 6.48 -3.81
CA ASP A 76 11.83 6.34 -3.14
C ASP A 76 11.99 4.92 -2.58
N PHE A 77 10.88 4.28 -2.19
CA PHE A 77 10.89 2.87 -1.83
C PHE A 77 9.57 2.18 -2.16
N VAL A 78 9.63 0.86 -2.31
CA VAL A 78 8.46 0.01 -2.51
C VAL A 78 8.43 -1.14 -1.50
N CYS A 79 7.25 -1.44 -0.96
CA CYS A 79 7.08 -2.55 -0.03
C CYS A 79 5.86 -3.39 -0.42
N GLY A 80 6.07 -4.69 -0.58
CA GLY A 80 5.07 -5.67 -0.94
C GLY A 80 4.09 -5.94 0.20
N PRO A 81 3.04 -6.73 -0.07
CA PRO A 81 1.97 -6.97 0.89
C PRO A 81 2.34 -7.90 2.04
N ASP A 82 3.54 -8.50 2.05
CA ASP A 82 4.06 -9.39 3.11
C ASP A 82 5.31 -8.80 3.81
N SER A 83 5.69 -7.57 3.46
CA SER A 83 7.00 -7.01 3.84
C SER A 83 6.90 -5.80 4.77
N TYR A 84 5.76 -5.60 5.45
CA TYR A 84 5.58 -4.41 6.30
C TYR A 84 6.63 -4.32 7.42
N ARG A 85 7.20 -5.44 7.86
CA ARG A 85 8.27 -5.47 8.87
C ARG A 85 9.58 -4.82 8.37
N ASP A 86 9.78 -4.73 7.05
CA ASP A 86 10.95 -4.09 6.43
C ASP A 86 10.78 -2.56 6.30
N LEU A 87 9.58 -2.02 6.58
CA LEU A 87 9.30 -0.59 6.44
C LEU A 87 10.26 0.32 7.20
N PRO A 88 10.63 0.06 8.48
CA PRO A 88 11.54 0.94 9.21
C PRO A 88 12.87 1.14 8.46
N LYS A 89 13.46 0.04 7.97
CA LYS A 89 14.69 0.07 7.18
C LYS A 89 14.51 0.82 5.86
N LEU A 90 13.45 0.52 5.11
CA LEU A 90 13.18 1.19 3.83
C LEU A 90 12.97 2.70 3.98
N ILE A 91 12.36 3.13 5.09
CA ILE A 91 12.17 4.54 5.40
C ILE A 91 13.52 5.20 5.70
N GLU A 92 14.39 4.56 6.49
CA GLU A 92 15.73 5.06 6.79
C GLU A 92 16.59 5.18 5.54
N ASP A 93 16.64 4.12 4.72
CA ASP A 93 17.32 4.11 3.42
C ASP A 93 16.81 5.28 2.54
N ALA A 94 15.50 5.47 2.46
CA ALA A 94 14.91 6.57 1.70
C ALA A 94 15.34 7.95 2.22
N HIS A 95 15.44 8.16 3.54
CA HIS A 95 15.93 9.43 4.10
C HIS A 95 17.42 9.67 3.79
N SER A 96 18.22 8.61 3.71
CA SER A 96 19.62 8.68 3.28
C SER A 96 19.80 8.91 1.76
N GLY A 97 18.71 8.88 0.99
CA GLY A 97 18.71 9.05 -0.46
C GLY A 97 18.82 7.74 -1.24
N LEU A 98 18.89 6.61 -0.56
CA LEU A 98 18.90 5.29 -1.18
C LEU A 98 17.49 4.87 -1.58
N LYS A 99 17.38 4.22 -2.74
CA LYS A 99 16.14 3.56 -3.16
C LYS A 99 16.07 2.14 -2.62
N GLY A 100 14.91 1.74 -2.10
CA GLY A 100 14.72 0.44 -1.45
C GLY A 100 13.53 -0.34 -1.99
N ALA A 101 13.65 -1.67 -2.05
CA ALA A 101 12.56 -2.56 -2.42
C ALA A 101 12.51 -3.77 -1.47
N SER A 102 11.36 -4.03 -0.85
CA SER A 102 11.07 -5.33 -0.26
C SER A 102 9.75 -5.85 -0.78
N VAL A 103 9.77 -6.81 -1.69
CA VAL A 103 8.57 -7.30 -2.41
C VAL A 103 8.59 -8.82 -2.56
N VAL A 104 9.34 -9.51 -1.72
CA VAL A 104 9.33 -10.97 -1.68
C VAL A 104 8.07 -11.40 -0.93
N LEU A 105 7.35 -12.38 -1.48
CA LEU A 105 6.17 -12.94 -0.82
C LEU A 105 6.65 -13.97 0.19
N SER A 106 6.10 -13.89 1.39
CA SER A 106 6.42 -14.83 2.46
C SER A 106 5.47 -16.02 2.40
N LEU A 107 5.95 -17.19 2.81
CA LEU A 107 5.13 -18.40 2.95
C LEU A 107 4.36 -18.45 4.27
N GLU A 108 4.74 -17.62 5.25
CA GLU A 108 4.26 -17.72 6.63
C GLU A 108 3.70 -16.40 7.19
N GLU A 109 3.99 -15.26 6.56
CA GLU A 109 3.53 -13.96 7.07
C GLU A 109 2.00 -13.86 7.03
N THR A 110 1.39 -13.51 8.16
CA THR A 110 -0.07 -13.39 8.34
C THR A 110 -0.46 -12.10 9.08
N TYR A 111 0.52 -11.31 9.52
CA TYR A 111 0.35 -10.15 10.39
C TYR A 111 -0.25 -10.45 11.77
N ALA A 112 -0.09 -11.68 12.26
CA ALA A 112 -0.62 -12.10 13.56
C ALA A 112 -0.18 -11.17 14.72
N ASP A 113 1.05 -10.67 14.69
CA ASP A 113 1.62 -9.82 15.75
C ASP A 113 1.59 -8.32 15.43
N VAL A 114 0.90 -7.92 14.36
CA VAL A 114 0.82 -6.52 13.94
C VAL A 114 -0.55 -5.99 14.29
N THR A 115 -0.63 -5.23 15.38
CA THR A 115 -1.85 -4.52 15.78
C THR A 115 -1.96 -3.21 14.99
N PRO A 116 -2.96 -3.05 14.11
CA PRO A 116 -3.11 -1.81 13.35
C PRO A 116 -3.58 -0.68 14.27
N VAL A 117 -2.93 0.49 14.17
CA VAL A 117 -3.40 1.70 14.84
C VAL A 117 -4.66 2.20 14.11
N ARG A 118 -5.80 2.17 14.79
CA ARG A 118 -7.09 2.60 14.23
C ARG A 118 -7.36 4.04 14.68
N ARG A 119 -7.30 4.99 13.74
CA ARG A 119 -7.60 6.42 13.97
C ARG A 119 -8.89 6.86 13.28
N HIS A 120 -9.76 5.90 12.94
CA HIS A 120 -11.02 6.23 12.28
C HIS A 120 -11.94 6.83 13.32
N PHE A 121 -12.05 8.14 13.33
CA PHE A 121 -13.04 8.88 14.10
C PHE A 121 -14.14 9.32 13.14
N THR A 122 -15.39 9.10 13.51
CA THR A 122 -16.54 9.74 12.85
C THR A 122 -16.59 11.18 13.33
N THR A 123 -16.53 12.12 12.40
CA THR A 123 -16.86 13.52 12.67
C THR A 123 -18.36 13.68 12.52
N ASP A 124 -19.08 13.77 13.64
CA ASP A 124 -20.28 14.62 13.63
C ASP A 124 -19.77 16.05 13.78
N GLU A 125 -20.21 16.97 12.91
CA GLU A 125 -19.77 18.37 12.81
C GLU A 125 -19.99 19.20 14.10
N SER A 126 -20.37 18.57 15.22
CA SER A 126 -20.79 19.22 16.47
C SER A 126 -20.38 18.49 17.75
N SER A 127 -19.57 17.40 17.71
CA SER A 127 -19.19 16.65 18.91
C SER A 127 -17.75 16.10 18.88
N ASP A 128 -17.24 15.76 20.07
CA ASP A 128 -15.92 15.15 20.26
C ASP A 128 -15.72 13.92 19.34
N PRO A 129 -14.50 13.65 18.84
CA PRO A 129 -14.24 12.58 17.88
C PRO A 129 -14.61 11.20 18.46
N ILE A 130 -15.68 10.59 17.95
CA ILE A 130 -16.12 9.23 18.34
C ILE A 130 -15.44 8.22 17.40
N PRO A 131 -14.87 7.10 17.88
CA PRO A 131 -14.36 6.04 17.02
C PRO A 131 -15.45 5.50 16.08
N ALA A 132 -15.12 5.27 14.81
CA ALA A 132 -16.06 4.65 13.88
C ALA A 132 -16.47 3.27 14.41
N PRO A 133 -17.77 2.91 14.37
CA PRO A 133 -18.27 1.68 15.00
C PRO A 133 -17.80 0.39 14.31
N THR A 134 -17.08 0.49 13.19
CA THR A 134 -16.72 -0.64 12.34
C THR A 134 -15.21 -0.92 12.38
N ALA A 135 -14.86 -2.21 12.49
CA ALA A 135 -13.49 -2.68 12.40
C ALA A 135 -13.36 -3.86 11.43
N PHE A 136 -12.29 -3.85 10.63
CA PHE A 136 -11.89 -4.98 9.81
C PHE A 136 -10.85 -5.83 10.54
N LEU A 137 -11.10 -7.14 10.60
CA LEU A 137 -10.22 -8.14 11.21
C LEU A 137 -9.66 -9.05 10.12
N SER A 138 -8.35 -8.97 9.86
CA SER A 138 -7.68 -9.83 8.87
C SER A 138 -7.59 -11.25 9.41
N VAL A 139 -8.19 -12.22 8.71
CA VAL A 139 -8.17 -13.64 9.11
C VAL A 139 -7.40 -14.53 8.15
N MET A 140 -7.24 -14.11 6.89
CA MET A 140 -6.38 -14.81 5.93
C MET A 140 -5.68 -13.82 4.99
N ARG A 141 -4.76 -14.36 4.19
CA ARG A 141 -4.03 -13.68 3.11
C ARG A 141 -3.83 -14.63 1.95
N GLY A 142 -3.71 -14.10 0.75
CA GLY A 142 -3.43 -14.89 -0.46
C GLY A 142 -4.65 -15.66 -0.95
N CYS A 143 -4.43 -16.53 -1.93
CA CYS A 143 -5.47 -17.41 -2.47
C CYS A 143 -4.82 -18.57 -3.24
N ASP A 144 -5.31 -19.80 -3.04
CA ASP A 144 -4.84 -20.98 -3.76
C ASP A 144 -5.68 -21.31 -5.02
N ASN A 145 -6.75 -20.56 -5.27
CA ASN A 145 -7.57 -20.73 -6.46
C ASN A 145 -6.88 -20.17 -7.71
N MET A 146 -6.84 -20.98 -8.77
CA MET A 146 -6.28 -20.61 -10.07
C MET A 146 -7.37 -20.14 -11.05
N CYS A 147 -8.07 -19.06 -10.68
CA CYS A 147 -9.07 -18.46 -11.57
C CYS A 147 -8.36 -17.76 -12.75
N THR A 148 -8.89 -17.93 -13.96
CA THR A 148 -8.30 -17.42 -15.21
C THR A 148 -8.08 -15.89 -15.25
N TYR A 149 -8.84 -15.15 -14.46
CA TYR A 149 -8.80 -13.69 -14.40
C TYR A 149 -8.12 -13.14 -13.13
N CYS A 150 -7.76 -14.00 -12.18
CA CYS A 150 -7.36 -13.57 -10.85
C CYS A 150 -5.84 -13.39 -10.73
N ILE A 151 -5.42 -12.18 -10.39
CA ILE A 151 -3.99 -11.86 -10.18
C ILE A 151 -3.50 -12.20 -8.76
N VAL A 152 -4.42 -12.47 -7.83
CA VAL A 152 -4.13 -12.60 -6.38
C VAL A 152 -3.01 -13.61 -6.07
N PRO A 153 -2.99 -14.83 -6.66
CA PRO A 153 -1.92 -15.80 -6.37
C PRO A 153 -0.51 -15.25 -6.67
N PHE A 154 -0.38 -14.34 -7.63
CA PHE A 154 0.92 -13.78 -8.05
C PHE A 154 1.35 -12.54 -7.24
N VAL A 155 0.39 -11.79 -6.68
CA VAL A 155 0.67 -10.53 -5.98
C VAL A 155 0.49 -10.61 -4.46
N ARG A 156 -0.23 -11.62 -3.96
CA ARG A 156 -0.40 -11.90 -2.52
C ARG A 156 0.05 -13.31 -2.14
N GLY A 157 0.48 -14.13 -3.09
CA GLY A 157 0.95 -15.50 -2.82
C GLY A 157 -0.16 -16.48 -2.49
N ARG A 158 0.26 -17.65 -2.00
CA ARG A 158 -0.62 -18.74 -1.56
C ARG A 158 -1.43 -18.36 -0.33
N GLU A 159 -2.54 -19.07 -0.16
CA GLU A 159 -3.42 -18.90 0.99
C GLU A 159 -2.70 -19.19 2.31
N ARG A 160 -2.89 -18.28 3.26
CA ARG A 160 -2.34 -18.35 4.62
C ARG A 160 -3.42 -17.89 5.60
N SER A 161 -3.84 -18.79 6.45
CA SER A 161 -4.78 -18.49 7.53
C SER A 161 -4.04 -18.00 8.76
N ARG A 162 -4.55 -16.94 9.38
CA ARG A 162 -4.02 -16.45 10.64
C ARG A 162 -4.38 -17.43 11.78
N PRO A 163 -3.49 -17.66 12.76
CA PRO A 163 -3.78 -18.50 13.91
C PRO A 163 -5.05 -18.06 14.67
N LEU A 164 -5.87 -19.03 15.08
CA LEU A 164 -7.17 -18.79 15.71
C LEU A 164 -7.05 -17.99 17.01
N ASP A 165 -6.07 -18.29 17.83
CA ASP A 165 -5.74 -17.59 19.07
C ASP A 165 -5.45 -16.10 18.82
N SER A 166 -4.67 -15.79 17.78
CA SER A 166 -4.38 -14.41 17.38
C SER A 166 -5.64 -13.66 16.90
N ILE A 167 -6.51 -14.33 16.13
CA ILE A 167 -7.80 -13.78 15.68
C ILE A 167 -8.71 -13.50 16.89
N LEU A 168 -8.84 -14.45 17.81
CA LEU A 168 -9.69 -14.30 19.00
C LEU A 168 -9.19 -13.18 19.90
N HIS A 169 -7.88 -13.08 20.10
CA HIS A 169 -7.30 -12.02 20.90
C HIS A 169 -7.55 -10.63 20.30
N GLU A 170 -7.35 -10.45 18.98
CA GLU A 170 -7.67 -9.17 18.34
C GLU A 170 -9.18 -8.88 18.37
N ALA A 171 -10.03 -9.88 18.15
CA ALA A 171 -11.48 -9.70 18.23
C ALA A 171 -11.94 -9.23 19.63
N GLN A 172 -11.36 -9.81 20.69
CA GLN A 172 -11.62 -9.38 22.07
C GLN A 172 -11.12 -7.96 22.34
N SER A 173 -9.93 -7.60 21.85
CA SER A 173 -9.40 -6.23 21.97
C SER A 173 -10.34 -5.23 21.29
N LEU A 174 -10.79 -5.53 20.06
CA LEU A 174 -11.70 -4.67 19.31
C LEU A 174 -13.06 -4.50 20.00
N PHE A 175 -13.58 -5.56 20.61
CA PHE A 175 -14.82 -5.46 21.39
C PHE A 175 -14.65 -4.53 22.60
N ASN A 176 -13.51 -4.62 23.30
CA ASN A 176 -13.20 -3.77 24.46
C ASN A 176 -12.93 -2.30 24.06
N GLU A 177 -12.46 -2.06 22.84
CA GLU A 177 -12.23 -0.72 22.25
C GLU A 177 -13.52 -0.06 21.72
N VAL A 178 -14.70 -0.62 22.02
CA VAL A 178 -16.04 -0.05 21.72
C VAL A 178 -16.43 -0.13 20.22
N TYR A 179 -15.82 -1.04 19.45
CA TYR A 179 -16.31 -1.33 18.09
C TYR A 179 -17.58 -2.20 18.14
N SER A 180 -18.69 -1.73 17.56
CA SER A 180 -19.96 -2.46 17.56
C SER A 180 -20.13 -3.43 16.39
N HIS A 181 -19.33 -3.29 15.33
CA HIS A 181 -19.40 -4.13 14.13
C HIS A 181 -18.00 -4.59 13.70
N MET A 182 -17.85 -5.90 13.49
CA MET A 182 -16.61 -6.50 13.03
C MET A 182 -16.83 -7.22 11.70
N PHE A 183 -15.96 -6.93 10.73
CA PHE A 183 -15.95 -7.55 9.42
C PHE A 183 -14.68 -8.38 9.26
N LEU A 184 -14.84 -9.67 9.00
CA LEU A 184 -13.72 -10.53 8.66
C LEU A 184 -13.20 -10.16 7.27
N ALA A 185 -11.91 -9.85 7.18
CA ALA A 185 -11.23 -9.50 5.95
C ALA A 185 -10.38 -10.67 5.47
N LEU A 186 -10.63 -11.05 4.22
CA LEU A 186 -10.05 -12.18 3.50
C LEU A 186 -9.05 -11.70 2.42
#